data_AF-A0A959UUJ0-F1
#
_entry.id   AF-A0A959UUJ0-F1
#
_cell.length_a   1.000
_cell.length_b   1.000
_cell.length_c   1.000
_cell.angle_alpha   90.00
_cell.angle_beta   90.00
_cell.angle_gamma   90.00
#
_symmetry.space_group_name_H-M   'P 1'
#
loop_
_entity.id
_entity.type
_entity.pdbx_description
1 polymer ?
#
loop_
_entity_poly.entity_id
_entity_poly.type
_entity_poly.pdbx_seq_one_letter_code
_entity_poly.pdbx_strand_id
1 'polypeptide(L)'
;MFDRLFGKKPESRPPGEVQLTLENIAMWPKFKKLLDEGKIVADKKGRLRYPHGAPVGKLILTSTQKDGTGCYKESAEEWFDPGSQRARDFVWPE
;
A
#
# COMPACT_ATOMS: atom_id res chain seq x y z
N MET A 1 16.33 -40.18 -4.18
CA MET A 1 15.74 -40.02 -2.84
C MET A 1 16.16 -38.63 -2.35
N PHE A 2 15.24 -37.67 -2.42
CA PHE A 2 15.25 -36.30 -1.88
C PHE A 2 16.57 -35.49 -1.88
N ASP A 3 16.77 -34.71 -2.95
CA ASP A 3 17.64 -33.54 -2.91
C ASP A 3 16.93 -32.41 -2.15
N ARG A 4 17.47 -32.11 -0.97
CA ARG A 4 17.29 -30.83 -0.25
C ARG A 4 17.80 -29.69 -1.14
N LEU A 5 17.30 -28.48 -0.86
CA LEU A 5 17.78 -27.16 -1.30
C LEU A 5 16.91 -26.48 -2.37
N PHE A 6 15.69 -26.07 -1.99
CA PHE A 6 15.14 -24.85 -2.55
C PHE A 6 14.99 -23.80 -1.45
N GLY A 7 16.03 -22.96 -1.39
CA GLY A 7 15.95 -21.53 -1.10
C GLY A 7 15.35 -21.15 0.24
N LYS A 8 16.23 -20.73 1.18
CA LYS A 8 15.86 -19.65 2.10
C LYS A 8 15.18 -18.55 1.28
N LYS A 9 13.85 -18.38 1.42
CA LYS A 9 13.21 -17.12 1.06
C LYS A 9 13.99 -16.05 1.82
N PRO A 10 14.46 -14.98 1.16
CA PRO A 10 15.11 -13.92 1.91
C PRO A 10 14.12 -13.48 2.99
N GLU A 11 14.62 -13.37 4.22
CA GLU A 11 14.06 -12.57 5.30
C GLU A 11 14.03 -11.11 4.83
N SER A 12 13.26 -10.85 3.78
CA SER A 12 13.06 -9.54 3.22
C SER A 12 12.12 -8.87 4.19
N ARG A 13 12.68 -8.01 5.04
CA ARG A 13 11.90 -7.08 5.86
C ARG A 13 10.78 -6.51 4.97
N PRO A 14 9.54 -6.47 5.46
CA PRO A 14 8.43 -5.95 4.68
C PRO A 14 8.82 -4.57 4.12
N PRO A 15 8.61 -4.32 2.81
CA PRO A 15 8.96 -3.04 2.21
C PRO A 15 8.30 -1.91 2.99
N GLY A 16 9.02 -0.80 3.21
CA GLY A 16 8.48 0.34 3.96
C GLY A 16 7.29 1.00 3.27
N GLU A 17 7.21 0.89 1.94
CA GLU A 17 6.10 1.38 1.13
C GLU A 17 5.75 0.37 0.02
N VAL A 18 4.45 0.19 -0.24
CA VAL A 18 3.92 -0.63 -1.33
C VAL A 18 3.02 0.22 -2.22
N GLN A 19 3.36 0.33 -3.50
CA GLN A 19 2.49 0.99 -4.47
C GLN A 19 1.38 0.02 -4.90
N LEU A 20 0.12 0.44 -4.79
CA LEU A 20 -1.00 -0.37 -5.26
C LEU A 20 -1.08 -0.41 -6.79
N THR A 21 -1.15 -1.62 -7.35
CA THR A 21 -1.27 -1.91 -8.77
C THR A 21 -2.29 -3.02 -8.99
N LEU A 22 -2.76 -3.19 -10.23
CA LEU A 22 -3.64 -4.32 -10.59
C LEU A 22 -3.03 -5.69 -10.25
N GLU A 23 -1.71 -5.80 -10.27
CA GLU A 23 -0.99 -7.05 -9.99
C GLU A 23 -1.04 -7.44 -8.51
N ASN A 24 -1.08 -6.46 -7.61
CA ASN A 24 -0.99 -6.70 -6.16
C ASN A 24 -2.29 -6.40 -5.40
N ILE A 25 -3.28 -5.76 -6.03
CA ILE A 25 -4.55 -5.38 -5.41
C ILE A 25 -5.31 -6.58 -4.81
N ALA A 26 -5.11 -7.79 -5.35
CA ALA A 26 -5.71 -9.02 -4.84
C ALA A 26 -5.29 -9.33 -3.39
N MET A 27 -4.13 -8.87 -2.95
CA MET A 27 -3.64 -9.01 -1.57
C MET A 27 -4.28 -7.99 -0.61
N TRP A 28 -5.04 -7.03 -1.12
CA TRP A 28 -5.59 -5.91 -0.37
C TRP A 28 -7.12 -5.82 -0.53
N PRO A 29 -7.91 -6.61 0.23
CA PRO A 29 -9.35 -6.73 0.04
C PRO A 29 -10.11 -5.39 0.09
N LYS A 30 -9.67 -4.46 0.94
CA LYS A 30 -10.24 -3.09 1.04
C LYS A 30 -10.19 -2.38 -0.32
N PHE A 31 -9.04 -2.38 -0.98
CA PHE A 31 -8.85 -1.70 -2.27
C PHE A 31 -9.45 -2.49 -3.43
N LYS A 32 -9.41 -3.82 -3.37
CA LYS A 32 -10.10 -4.66 -4.34
C LYS A 32 -11.60 -4.34 -4.40
N LYS A 33 -12.25 -4.24 -3.24
CA LYS A 33 -13.66 -3.81 -3.17
C LYS A 33 -13.89 -2.43 -3.77
N LEU A 34 -12.99 -1.46 -3.53
CA LEU A 34 -13.10 -0.14 -4.15
C LEU A 34 -12.97 -0.19 -5.68
N LEU A 35 -12.12 -1.08 -6.21
CA LEU A 35 -11.97 -1.30 -7.65
C LEU A 35 -13.23 -1.94 -8.23
N ASP A 36 -13.75 -2.98 -7.58
CA ASP A 36 -14.98 -3.67 -8.00
C ASP A 36 -16.22 -2.74 -7.95
N GLU A 37 -16.25 -1.80 -6.99
CA GLU A 37 -17.28 -0.76 -6.89
C GLU A 37 -17.07 0.41 -7.87
N GLY A 38 -15.98 0.42 -8.65
CA GLY A 38 -15.65 1.52 -9.58
C GLY A 38 -15.23 2.83 -8.92
N LYS A 39 -14.97 2.82 -7.60
CA LYS A 39 -14.49 3.99 -6.84
C LYS A 39 -13.02 4.29 -7.08
N ILE A 40 -12.28 3.32 -7.59
CA ILE A 40 -10.92 3.48 -8.10
C ILE A 40 -10.83 2.79 -9.46
N VAL A 41 -9.95 3.30 -10.32
CA VAL A 41 -9.74 2.85 -11.70
C VAL A 41 -8.26 2.62 -11.93
N ALA A 42 -7.92 1.70 -12.83
CA ALA A 42 -6.53 1.51 -13.23
C ALA A 42 -6.16 2.49 -14.36
N ASP A 43 -4.96 3.08 -14.26
CA ASP A 43 -4.38 3.83 -15.37
C ASP A 43 -3.76 2.92 -16.44
N LYS A 44 -3.32 3.50 -17.56
CA LYS A 44 -2.68 2.77 -18.67
C LYS A 44 -1.41 2.01 -18.27
N LYS A 45 -0.85 2.27 -17.08
CA LYS A 45 0.34 1.62 -16.52
C LYS A 45 -0.03 0.62 -15.41
N GLY A 46 -1.31 0.31 -15.23
CA GLY A 46 -1.80 -0.62 -14.21
C GLY A 46 -1.78 -0.08 -12.78
N ARG A 47 -1.60 1.23 -12.59
CA ARG A 47 -1.60 1.88 -11.27
C ARG A 47 -3.01 2.29 -10.91
N LEU A 48 -3.38 2.12 -9.65
CA LEU A 48 -4.71 2.49 -9.19
C LEU A 48 -4.81 4.00 -8.96
N ARG A 49 -5.91 4.60 -9.41
CA ARG A 49 -6.24 6.02 -9.30
C ARG A 49 -7.70 6.20 -8.93
N TYR A 50 -8.03 7.27 -8.21
CA TYR A 50 -9.41 7.70 -8.08
C TYR A 50 -9.93 8.25 -9.43
N PRO A 51 -11.26 8.23 -9.68
CA PRO A 51 -11.85 8.75 -10.92
C PRO A 51 -11.47 10.19 -11.25
N HIS A 52 -11.22 11.02 -10.22
CA HIS A 52 -10.75 12.40 -10.37
C HIS A 52 -9.23 12.51 -10.66
N GLY A 53 -8.54 11.40 -10.95
CA GLY A 53 -7.15 11.35 -11.40
C GLY A 53 -6.09 11.26 -10.29
N ALA A 54 -6.47 11.43 -9.02
CA ALA A 54 -5.53 11.30 -7.91
C ALA A 54 -5.02 9.86 -7.79
N PRO A 55 -3.73 9.64 -7.47
CA PRO A 55 -3.23 8.31 -7.23
C PRO A 55 -3.93 7.69 -6.01
N VAL A 56 -4.35 6.44 -6.12
CA VAL A 56 -4.64 5.64 -4.92
C VAL A 56 -3.31 5.47 -4.21
N GLY A 57 -3.30 5.82 -2.92
CA GLY A 57 -2.08 6.08 -2.16
C GLY A 57 -1.10 4.91 -2.15
N LYS A 58 0.11 5.18 -1.64
CA LYS A 58 1.03 4.11 -1.27
C LYS A 58 0.57 3.51 0.05
N LEU A 59 0.76 2.22 0.24
CA LEU A 59 0.60 1.58 1.54
C LEU A 59 1.91 1.72 2.31
N ILE A 60 1.89 2.39 3.45
CA ILE A 60 3.06 2.59 4.31
C ILE A 60 3.04 1.52 5.40
N LEU A 61 4.18 0.86 5.60
CA LEU A 61 4.36 -0.09 6.69
C LEU A 61 4.29 0.66 8.03
N THR A 62 3.27 0.35 8.83
CA THR A 62 3.06 0.97 10.14
C THR A 62 3.56 0.13 11.29
N SER A 63 3.54 -1.20 11.15
CA SER A 63 4.01 -2.13 12.17
C SER A 63 4.36 -3.46 11.53
N THR A 64 5.19 -4.25 12.19
CA THR A 64 5.47 -5.64 11.79
C THR A 64 4.94 -6.56 12.88
N GLN A 65 4.12 -7.53 12.50
CA GLN A 65 3.58 -8.53 13.41
C GLN A 65 4.65 -9.54 13.84
N LYS A 66 4.35 -10.30 14.91
CA LYS A 66 5.27 -11.30 15.50
C LYS A 66 5.63 -12.45 14.54
N ASP A 67 4.81 -12.67 13.51
CA ASP A 67 4.98 -13.65 12.44
C ASP A 67 5.84 -13.10 11.27
N GLY A 68 6.28 -11.84 11.34
CA GLY A 68 7.03 -11.16 10.28
C GLY A 68 6.14 -10.49 9.22
N THR A 69 4.81 -10.55 9.35
CA THR A 69 3.88 -9.92 8.40
C THR A 69 3.82 -8.41 8.63
N GLY A 70 4.00 -7.62 7.56
CA GLY A 70 3.86 -6.17 7.63
C GLY A 70 2.40 -5.73 7.71
N CYS A 71 2.07 -4.87 8.66
CA CYS A 71 0.80 -4.15 8.74
C CYS A 71 0.94 -2.79 8.04
N TYR A 72 0.14 -2.57 7.02
CA TYR A 72 0.22 -1.36 6.21
C TYR A 72 -1.04 -0.51 6.36
N LYS A 73 -0.86 0.81 6.31
CA LYS A 73 -1.95 1.78 6.20
C LYS A 73 -1.82 2.58 4.92
N GLU A 74 -2.93 3.11 4.44
CA GLU A 74 -2.93 3.98 3.28
C GLU A 74 -2.23 5.30 3.60
N SER A 75 -1.28 5.71 2.76
CA SER A 75 -0.57 6.98 2.93
C SER A 75 -1.53 8.15 2.92
N ALA A 76 -2.61 8.07 2.12
CA ALA A 76 -3.63 9.10 2.02
C ALA A 76 -4.41 9.31 3.33
N GLU A 77 -4.56 8.26 4.15
CA GLU A 77 -5.16 8.40 5.49
C GLU A 77 -4.34 9.38 6.34
N GLU A 78 -3.01 9.41 6.23
CA GLU A 78 -2.19 10.40 6.93
C GLU A 78 -2.32 11.83 6.38
N TRP A 79 -2.62 12.00 5.09
CA TRP A 79 -2.77 13.34 4.49
C TRP A 79 -4.08 14.02 4.87
N PHE A 80 -5.11 13.24 5.18
CA PHE A 80 -6.45 13.73 5.52
C PHE A 80 -6.82 13.54 7.00
N ASP A 81 -5.94 12.93 7.80
CA ASP A 81 -6.08 12.87 9.26
C ASP A 81 -5.43 14.12 9.88
N PRO A 82 -6.22 15.06 10.44
CA PRO A 82 -5.70 16.28 11.08
C PRO A 82 -4.85 16.00 12.33
N GLY A 83 -4.89 14.77 12.86
CA GLY A 83 -4.06 14.30 13.96
C GLY A 83 -2.73 13.65 13.52
N SER A 84 -2.48 13.46 12.22
CA SER A 84 -1.26 12.81 11.75
C SER A 84 -0.02 13.69 11.97
N GLN A 85 1.14 13.05 12.16
CA GLN A 85 2.42 13.77 12.28
C GLN A 85 2.72 14.57 11.01
N ARG A 86 2.37 14.05 9.83
CA ARG A 86 2.53 14.76 8.55
C ARG A 86 1.63 15.99 8.42
N ALA A 87 0.39 15.94 8.91
CA ALA A 87 -0.48 17.11 8.93
C ALA A 87 0.06 18.20 9.88
N ARG A 88 0.69 17.79 10.99
CA ARG A 88 1.38 18.72 11.92
C ARG A 88 2.64 19.33 11.31
N ASP A 89 3.38 18.55 10.53
CA ASP A 89 4.65 18.99 9.92
C ASP A 89 4.43 19.75 8.59
N PHE A 90 3.19 19.87 8.11
CA PHE A 90 2.86 20.58 6.87
C PHE A 90 2.81 22.10 7.09
N VAL A 91 3.69 22.83 6.40
CA VAL A 91 3.71 24.30 6.37
C VAL A 91 3.11 24.75 5.04
N TRP A 92 2.07 25.59 5.09
CA TRP A 92 1.53 26.23 3.89
C TRP A 92 2.57 27.21 3.33
N PRO A 93 2.93 27.13 2.03
CA PRO A 93 3.71 28.18 1.40
C PRO A 93 2.84 29.44 1.26
N GLU A 94 3.36 30.57 1.73
CA GLU A 94 2.80 31.92 1.51
C GLU A 94 2.88 32.35 0.04
#